data_AF-A0A2P4XTC7-F1
#
_entry.id   AF-A0A2P4XTC7-F1
#
_cell.length_a   1.000
_cell.length_b   1.000
_cell.length_c   1.000
_cell.angle_alpha   90.00
_cell.angle_beta   90.00
_cell.angle_gamma   90.00
#
_symmetry.space_group_name_H-M   'P 1'
#
loop_
_entity.id
_entity.type
_entity.pdbx_description
1 polymer ?
#
loop_
_entity_poly.entity_id
_entity_poly.type
_entity_poly.pdbx_seq_one_letter_code
_entity_poly.pdbx_strand_id
1 'polypeptide(L)'
;MKDTWFLLVGDDGRALTSVDRVTLPSNAVVVDLRDAVKEKNRDSHLAGIAAADLAVFEEITAFGAKQKLEEGSPIGLVGGSKKEALIAQAPSRIGTP
;
A
#
# COMPACT_ATOMS: atom_id res chain seq x y z
N MET A 1 -11.04 7.82 -13.19
CA MET A 1 -10.33 7.67 -11.90
C MET A 1 -11.26 6.97 -10.92
N LYS A 2 -10.75 6.10 -10.05
CA LYS A 2 -11.49 5.46 -8.96
C LYS A 2 -10.82 5.75 -7.63
N ASP A 3 -11.62 5.76 -6.57
CA ASP A 3 -11.08 5.73 -5.21
C ASP A 3 -10.67 4.30 -4.86
N THR A 4 -9.40 4.13 -4.51
CA THR A 4 -8.83 2.87 -4.05
C THR A 4 -8.52 3.00 -2.57
N TRP A 5 -9.18 2.19 -1.76
CA TRP A 5 -8.96 2.12 -0.32
C TRP A 5 -7.73 1.28 0.00
N PHE A 6 -6.92 1.75 0.96
CA PHE A 6 -5.72 1.07 1.41
C PHE A 6 -5.50 1.25 2.92
N LEU A 7 -4.72 0.35 3.51
CA LEU A 7 -4.22 0.42 4.87
C LEU A 7 -2.68 0.38 4.83
N LEU A 8 -2.03 1.38 5.42
CA LEU A 8 -0.59 1.34 5.60
C LEU A 8 -0.25 0.59 6.90
N VAL A 9 0.53 -0.47 6.77
CA VAL A 9 1.07 -1.26 7.88
C VAL A 9 2.59 -1.19 7.90
N GLY A 10 3.18 -1.40 9.06
CA GLY A 10 4.62 -1.59 9.20
C GLY A 10 5.01 -3.04 8.96
N ASP A 11 6.31 -3.29 8.96
CA ASP A 11 6.90 -4.62 8.90
C ASP A 11 6.41 -5.55 10.04
N ASP A 12 6.17 -4.99 11.24
CA ASP A 12 5.57 -5.70 12.39
C ASP A 12 4.09 -6.09 12.17
N GLY A 13 3.50 -5.73 11.03
CA GLY A 13 2.08 -5.97 10.72
C GLY A 13 1.11 -5.03 11.44
N ARG A 14 1.61 -4.07 12.22
CA ARG A 14 0.79 -3.04 12.86
C ARG A 14 0.40 -1.97 11.86
N ALA A 15 -0.85 -1.53 11.93
CA ALA A 15 -1.33 -0.36 11.19
C ALA A 15 -0.54 0.89 11.59
N LEU A 16 0.14 1.52 10.62
CA LEU A 16 0.81 2.80 10.79
C LEU A 16 -0.20 3.95 10.63
N THR A 17 -1.19 3.78 9.77
CA THR A 17 -2.28 4.75 9.54
C THR A 17 -3.63 4.07 9.69
N SER A 18 -4.69 4.88 9.76
CA SER A 18 -6.05 4.37 9.51
C SER A 18 -6.24 4.00 8.04
N VAL A 19 -7.29 3.21 7.75
CA VAL A 19 -7.71 2.94 6.36
C VAL A 19 -8.06 4.26 5.69
N ASP A 20 -7.40 4.52 4.56
CA ASP A 20 -7.55 5.74 3.79
C ASP A 20 -7.77 5.41 2.30
N ARG A 21 -7.96 6.42 1.46
CA ARG A 21 -8.17 6.25 0.01
C ARG A 21 -7.22 7.12 -0.80
N VAL A 22 -6.83 6.63 -1.97
CA VAL A 22 -6.16 7.39 -3.02
C VAL A 22 -6.98 7.33 -4.30
N THR A 23 -6.89 8.38 -5.10
CA THR A 23 -7.56 8.45 -6.39
C THR A 23 -6.60 7.98 -7.47
N LEU A 24 -6.92 6.87 -8.14
CA LEU A 24 -6.07 6.23 -9.12
C LEU A 24 -6.81 6.03 -10.45
N PRO A 25 -6.11 5.88 -11.59
CA PRO A 25 -6.75 5.50 -12.83
C PRO A 25 -7.39 4.10 -12.72
N SER A 26 -8.43 3.82 -13.51
CA SER A 26 -9.18 2.56 -13.41
C SER A 26 -8.34 1.32 -13.77
N ASN A 27 -7.31 1.53 -14.59
CA ASN A 27 -6.31 0.54 -15.01
C ASN A 27 -5.00 0.63 -14.21
N ALA A 28 -5.03 1.25 -13.03
CA ALA A 28 -3.84 1.35 -12.18
C ALA A 28 -3.27 -0.03 -11.83
N VAL A 29 -1.95 -0.07 -11.71
CA VAL A 29 -1.20 -1.24 -11.23
C VAL A 29 -0.61 -0.95 -9.85
N VAL A 30 0.07 -1.94 -9.28
CA VAL A 30 0.69 -1.82 -7.95
C VAL A 30 1.68 -0.66 -7.86
N VAL A 31 2.46 -0.36 -8.91
CA VAL A 31 3.37 0.79 -8.93
C VAL A 31 2.64 2.11 -8.73
N ASP A 32 1.50 2.33 -9.39
CA ASP A 32 0.72 3.56 -9.24
C ASP A 32 0.20 3.72 -7.79
N LEU A 33 -0.21 2.60 -7.17
CA LEU A 33 -0.64 2.62 -5.77
C LEU A 33 0.52 2.95 -4.83
N ARG A 34 1.69 2.34 -5.04
CA ARG A 34 2.89 2.60 -4.24
C ARG A 34 3.27 4.07 -4.29
N ASP A 35 3.25 4.67 -5.49
CA ASP A 35 3.58 6.07 -5.67
C ASP A 35 2.57 6.99 -4.97
N ALA A 36 1.27 6.74 -5.15
CA ALA A 36 0.22 7.53 -4.50
C ALA A 36 0.24 7.40 -2.97
N VAL A 37 0.45 6.19 -2.44
CA VAL A 37 0.57 5.96 -0.98
C VAL A 37 1.83 6.63 -0.44
N LYS A 38 2.94 6.56 -1.18
CA LYS A 38 4.20 7.24 -0.86
C LYS A 38 4.01 8.74 -0.83
N GLU A 39 3.46 9.35 -1.88
CA GLU A 39 3.22 10.79 -1.95
C GLU A 39 2.38 11.26 -0.76
N LYS A 40 1.30 10.54 -0.45
CA LYS A 40 0.39 10.86 0.64
C LYS A 40 1.01 10.76 2.04
N ASN A 41 1.97 9.85 2.23
CA ASN A 41 2.62 9.61 3.53
C ASN A 41 4.11 10.02 3.54
N ARG A 42 4.55 10.80 2.55
CA ARG A 42 5.97 11.09 2.30
C ARG A 42 6.63 11.83 3.48
N ASP A 43 5.87 12.69 4.13
CA ASP A 43 6.34 13.57 5.21
C ASP A 43 6.16 12.92 6.60
N SER A 44 5.45 11.79 6.68
CA SER A 44 5.11 11.11 7.92
C SER A 44 5.80 9.74 8.01
N HIS A 45 5.04 8.65 7.89
CA HIS A 45 5.52 7.29 8.10
C HIS A 45 6.51 6.84 7.03
N LEU A 46 6.37 7.35 5.80
CA LEU A 46 7.21 6.95 4.67
C LEU A 46 8.39 7.87 4.41
N ALA A 47 8.73 8.82 5.29
CA ALA A 47 9.92 9.65 5.10
C ALA A 47 11.19 8.77 5.00
N GLY A 48 11.95 8.93 3.92
CA GLY A 48 13.16 8.14 3.62
C GLY A 48 12.93 6.73 3.04
N ILE A 49 11.68 6.26 2.88
CA ILE A 49 11.36 4.96 2.29
C ILE A 49 11.01 5.13 0.81
N ALA A 50 11.59 4.37 -0.12
CA ALA A 50 11.19 4.49 -1.53
C ALA A 50 9.82 3.83 -1.78
N ALA A 51 9.06 4.32 -2.77
CA ALA A 51 7.80 3.68 -3.15
C ALA A 51 7.99 2.21 -3.57
N ALA A 52 9.13 1.90 -4.20
CA ALA A 52 9.49 0.54 -4.62
C ALA A 52 9.67 -0.43 -3.44
N ASP A 53 10.08 0.06 -2.27
CA ASP A 53 10.26 -0.77 -1.08
C ASP A 53 8.95 -1.16 -0.40
N LEU A 54 7.83 -0.51 -0.75
CA LEU A 54 6.52 -0.83 -0.21
C LEU A 54 6.05 -2.19 -0.77
N ALA A 55 5.71 -3.15 0.07
CA ALA A 55 5.02 -4.36 -0.40
C ALA A 55 3.51 -4.10 -0.46
N VAL A 56 2.84 -4.56 -1.50
CA VAL A 56 1.39 -4.41 -1.66
C VAL A 56 0.75 -5.79 -1.66
N PHE A 57 -0.37 -5.91 -0.96
CA PHE A 57 -1.18 -7.12 -0.88
C PHE A 57 -2.62 -6.76 -1.21
N GLU A 58 -3.31 -7.71 -1.85
CA GLU A 58 -4.69 -7.53 -2.31
C GLU A 58 -5.66 -7.25 -1.16
N GLU A 59 -5.48 -7.96 -0.04
CA GLU A 59 -6.34 -7.88 1.15
C GLU A 59 -5.63 -8.41 2.40
N ILE A 60 -6.29 -8.33 3.55
CA ILE A 60 -5.77 -8.83 4.83
C ILE A 60 -5.49 -10.35 4.82
N THR A 61 -6.29 -11.13 4.08
CA THR A 61 -6.07 -12.58 3.94
C THR A 61 -4.79 -12.88 3.16
N ALA A 62 -4.58 -12.16 2.04
CA ALA A 62 -3.36 -12.25 1.24
C ALA A 62 -2.13 -11.77 2.03
N PHE A 63 -2.30 -10.73 2.85
CA PHE A 63 -1.26 -10.28 3.79
C PHE A 63 -0.88 -11.36 4.80
N GLY A 64 -1.86 -12.03 5.44
CA GLY A 64 -1.61 -13.16 6.34
C GLY A 64 -0.91 -14.34 5.66
N ALA A 65 -1.23 -14.59 4.39
CA ALA A 65 -0.57 -15.58 3.55
C ALA A 65 0.78 -15.12 2.98
N LYS A 66 1.20 -13.87 3.24
CA LYS A 66 2.39 -13.23 2.67
C LYS A 66 2.44 -13.25 1.13
N GLN A 67 1.28 -13.27 0.48
CA GLN A 67 1.12 -13.23 -0.97
C GLN A 67 1.17 -11.80 -1.47
N LYS A 68 2.37 -11.35 -1.83
CA LYS A 68 2.62 -10.01 -2.39
C LYS A 68 2.13 -9.95 -3.83
N LEU A 69 1.51 -8.84 -4.20
CA LEU A 69 1.23 -8.53 -5.60
C LEU A 69 2.51 -8.07 -6.30
N GLU A 70 2.64 -8.45 -7.57
CA GLU A 70 3.73 -7.98 -8.41
C GLU A 70 3.48 -6.52 -8.82
N GLU A 71 4.56 -5.81 -9.14
CA GLU A 71 4.53 -4.38 -9.49
C GLU A 71 3.62 -4.04 -10.68
N GLY A 72 3.50 -4.94 -11.65
CA GLY A 72 2.60 -4.81 -12.80
C GLY A 72 1.20 -5.39 -12.58
N SER A 73 0.91 -5.96 -11.41
CA SER A 73 -0.39 -6.56 -11.14
C SER A 73 -1.49 -5.48 -11.10
N PRO A 74 -2.63 -5.73 -11.74
CA PRO A 74 -3.73 -4.78 -11.74
C PRO A 74 -4.39 -4.71 -10.36
N ILE A 75 -4.55 -3.50 -9.83
CA ILE A 75 -5.30 -3.24 -8.59
C ILE A 75 -6.77 -2.88 -8.86
N GLY A 76 -7.19 -2.94 -10.12
CA GLY A 76 -8.53 -2.57 -10.59
C GLY A 76 -9.66 -3.36 -9.91
N LEU A 77 -9.42 -4.60 -9.54
CA LEU A 77 -10.42 -5.54 -9.01
C LEU A 77 -10.63 -5.45 -7.50
N VAL A 78 -9.73 -4.77 -6.77
CA VAL A 78 -9.76 -4.68 -5.31
C VAL A 78 -9.63 -3.23 -4.83
N GLY A 79 -9.80 -2.99 -3.53
CA GLY A 79 -9.75 -1.64 -2.96
C GLY A 79 -11.00 -0.80 -3.23
N GLY A 80 -12.11 -1.40 -3.67
CA GLY A 80 -13.36 -0.67 -3.93
C GLY A 80 -14.05 -0.17 -2.66
N SER A 81 -13.74 -0.78 -1.52
CA SER A 81 -14.39 -0.53 -0.24
C SER A 81 -13.37 -0.58 0.91
N LYS A 82 -13.70 0.04 2.06
CA LYS A 82 -12.88 -0.08 3.30
C LYS A 82 -12.65 -1.53 3.75
N LYS A 83 -13.58 -2.44 3.47
CA LYS A 83 -13.46 -3.89 3.80
C LYS A 83 -12.51 -4.64 2.89
N GLU A 84 -12.33 -4.13 1.68
CA GLU A 84 -11.48 -4.71 0.62
C GLU A 84 -10.24 -3.84 0.41
N ALA A 85 -9.85 -3.10 1.45
CA ALA A 85 -8.72 -2.18 1.37
C ALA A 85 -7.42 -2.97 1.13
N LEU A 86 -6.63 -2.53 0.16
CA LEU A 86 -5.33 -3.11 -0.10
C LEU A 86 -4.40 -2.86 1.09
N ILE A 87 -3.49 -3.79 1.36
CA ILE A 87 -2.50 -3.62 2.41
C ILE A 87 -1.21 -3.12 1.76
N ALA A 88 -0.78 -1.92 2.13
CA ALA A 88 0.55 -1.42 1.81
C ALA A 88 1.43 -1.63 3.05
N GLN A 89 2.47 -2.44 2.94
CA GLN A 89 3.43 -2.67 4.00
C GLN A 89 4.69 -1.85 3.75
N ALA A 90 5.01 -0.97 4.70
CA ALA A 90 6.28 -0.28 4.75
C ALA A 90 7.35 -1.18 5.40
N PRO A 91 8.57 -1.24 4.83
CA PRO A 91 9.68 -1.90 5.51
C PRO A 91 9.99 -1.16 6.83
N SER A 92 10.55 -1.90 7.79
CA SER A 92 11.17 -1.29 8.96
C SER A 92 12.24 -0.30 8.47
N ARG A 93 12.23 0.94 8.98
CA ARG A 93 13.36 1.84 8.75
C ARG A 93 14.58 1.13 9.31
N ILE A 94 15.46 0.67 8.42
CA ILE A 94 16.83 0.35 8.82
C ILE A 94 17.38 1.69 9.27
N GLY A 95 17.43 1.90 10.59
CA GLY A 95 18.06 3.07 11.16
C GLY A 95 19.44 3.17 10.53
N THR A 96 19.67 4.25 9.78
CA THR A 96 21.04 4.61 9.43
C THR A 96 21.77 4.82 10.77
N PRO A 97 22.92 4.15 10.97
CA PRO A 97 23.70 4.21 12.20
C PRO A 97 24.14 5.63 12.57
#